data_AF-A0A0F2QFI3-F1
#
_entry.id   AF-A0A0F2QFI3-F1
#
_cell.length_a   1.000
_cell.length_b   1.000
_cell.length_c   1.000
_cell.angle_alpha   90.00
_cell.angle_beta   90.00
_cell.angle_gamma   90.00
#
_symmetry.space_group_name_H-M   'P 1'
#
loop_
_entity.id
_entity.type
_entity.pdbx_description
1 polymer ?
#
loop_
_entity_poly.entity_id
_entity_poly.type
_entity_poly.pdbx_seq_one_letter_code
_entity_poly.pdbx_strand_id
1 'polypeptide(L)'
;MKKPVLWIVSAAVAIALGAWLWRTVIAPPPYIEISPLSYTDYASWAVIPKEMPSPVWKDGWAVDVFLVDSASELKGRSGKDLNKKEQNARLQGRMLEDGLSAMGPVYAPLYRADAKGDDLSRAFLIYLKQHNHGRAIVLAADTPLPEALLAELQRDPNLVERFGGFYRIGKQPGSVTLVEDPARTIEAYCPAHIKEADTCVHDITTIHRGGFAVLAPDTAVEDTDTTEFMAWLATNVSPAAEPLGDIEEVEIVDIRRPGDTDERRAKKKNRD
;
A
#
# COMPACT_ATOMS: atom_id res chain seq x y z
N MET A 1 28.78 45.87 41.05
CA MET A 1 27.70 45.50 40.12
C MET A 1 27.41 44.01 40.19
N LYS A 2 26.62 43.46 41.14
CA LYS A 2 26.50 41.97 41.17
C LYS A 2 25.14 41.37 41.56
N LYS A 3 24.34 41.98 42.45
CA LYS A 3 23.08 41.36 42.90
C LYS A 3 21.87 41.64 42.00
N PRO A 4 21.50 42.90 41.67
CA PRO A 4 20.26 43.17 40.94
C PRO A 4 20.28 42.64 39.50
N VAL A 5 21.46 42.64 38.86
CA VAL A 5 21.63 42.09 37.50
C VAL A 5 21.38 40.57 37.47
N LEU A 6 21.82 39.85 38.51
CA LEU A 6 21.64 38.40 38.58
C LEU A 6 20.15 38.02 38.71
N TRP A 7 19.40 38.75 39.55
CA TRP A 7 17.95 38.56 39.70
C TRP A 7 17.17 38.83 38.41
N ILE A 8 17.55 39.87 37.66
CA ILE A 8 16.91 40.20 36.38
C ILE A 8 17.19 39.10 35.34
N VAL A 9 18.42 38.61 35.26
CA VAL A 9 18.78 37.52 34.33
C VAL A 9 18.05 36.23 34.71
N SER A 10 18.00 35.85 35.99
CA SER A 10 17.27 34.68 36.45
C SER A 10 15.77 34.77 36.18
N ALA A 11 15.15 35.93 36.40
CA ALA A 11 13.74 36.16 36.07
C ALA A 11 13.48 36.06 34.56
N ALA A 12 14.36 36.63 33.72
CA ALA A 12 14.24 36.54 32.27
C ALA A 12 14.36 35.08 31.77
N VAL A 13 15.29 34.30 32.32
CA VAL A 13 15.44 32.87 32.00
C VAL A 13 14.21 32.08 32.43
N ALA A 14 13.68 32.32 33.64
CA ALA A 14 12.48 31.66 34.12
C ALA A 14 11.25 31.96 33.24
N ILE A 15 11.08 33.20 32.79
CA ILE A 15 10.00 33.60 31.88
C ILE A 15 10.20 32.94 30.50
N ALA A 16 11.42 32.94 29.96
CA ALA A 16 11.71 32.33 28.67
C ALA A 16 11.47 30.81 28.68
N LEU A 17 11.91 30.12 29.73
CA LEU A 17 11.66 28.69 29.93
C LEU A 17 10.16 28.41 30.15
N GLY A 18 9.47 29.25 30.93
CA GLY A 18 8.03 29.14 31.14
C GLY A 18 7.24 29.30 29.83
N ALA A 19 7.58 30.29 29.02
CA ALA A 19 6.95 30.51 27.71
C ALA A 19 7.26 29.38 26.72
N TRP A 20 8.49 28.85 26.74
CA TRP A 20 8.87 27.69 25.93
C TRP A 20 8.09 26.44 26.35
N LEU A 21 8.03 26.13 27.64
CA LEU A 21 7.30 24.99 28.18
C LEU A 21 5.80 25.10 27.88
N TRP A 22 5.22 26.30 28.02
CA TRP A 22 3.83 26.56 27.70
C TRP A 22 3.52 26.29 26.23
N ARG A 23 4.38 26.75 25.30
CA ARG A 23 4.18 26.57 23.85
C ARG A 23 4.51 25.16 23.34
N THR A 24 5.31 24.39 24.05
CA THR A 24 5.76 23.06 23.59
C THR A 24 4.98 21.92 24.22
N VAL A 25 4.62 22.05 25.50
CA VAL A 25 4.03 20.97 26.31
C VAL A 25 2.57 21.25 26.66
N ILE A 26 2.26 22.45 27.17
CA ILE A 26 0.93 22.74 27.76
C ILE A 26 -0.11 23.08 26.69
N ALA A 27 0.22 24.03 25.82
CA ALA A 27 -0.65 24.53 24.76
C ALA A 27 0.13 24.53 23.44
N PRO A 28 0.44 23.33 22.91
CA PRO A 28 1.09 23.24 21.62
C PRO A 28 0.25 23.90 20.52
N PRO A 29 0.88 24.51 19.50
CA PRO A 29 0.14 25.01 18.35
C PRO A 29 -0.61 23.86 17.66
N PRO A 30 -1.80 24.14 17.11
CA PRO A 30 -2.57 23.14 16.40
C PRO A 30 -1.78 22.60 15.20
N TYR A 31 -2.13 21.40 14.76
CA TYR A 31 -1.59 20.87 13.52
C TYR A 31 -2.06 21.73 12.35
N ILE A 32 -1.19 21.91 11.36
CA ILE A 32 -1.59 22.59 10.13
C ILE A 32 -2.49 21.66 9.33
N GLU A 33 -3.52 22.22 8.71
CA GLU A 33 -4.35 21.50 7.76
C GLU A 33 -3.52 21.22 6.51
N ILE A 34 -3.50 19.95 6.10
CA ILE A 34 -2.76 19.50 4.92
C ILE A 34 -3.77 19.34 3.79
N SER A 35 -3.48 20.00 2.67
CA SER A 35 -4.29 19.88 1.45
C SER A 35 -4.44 18.41 1.04
N PRO A 36 -5.60 18.01 0.49
CA PRO A 36 -5.80 16.66 0.00
C PRO A 36 -4.70 16.23 -0.98
N LEU A 37 -4.18 15.02 -0.80
CA LEU A 37 -3.15 14.45 -1.65
C LEU A 37 -3.75 13.97 -2.98
N SER A 38 -2.96 14.13 -4.04
CA SER A 38 -3.30 13.72 -5.41
C SER A 38 -2.45 12.51 -5.78
N TYR A 39 -3.02 11.30 -5.68
CA TYR A 39 -2.27 10.06 -5.88
C TYR A 39 -1.93 9.75 -7.34
N THR A 40 -2.38 10.57 -8.28
CA THR A 40 -1.84 10.57 -9.65
C THR A 40 -0.48 11.25 -9.75
N ASP A 41 -0.11 12.05 -8.74
CA ASP A 41 1.16 12.78 -8.69
C ASP A 41 2.19 12.01 -7.87
N TYR A 42 3.40 11.88 -8.41
CA TYR A 42 4.58 11.29 -7.74
C TYR A 42 4.87 11.92 -6.37
N ALA A 43 4.47 13.18 -6.15
CA ALA A 43 4.65 13.88 -4.89
C ALA A 43 3.85 13.25 -3.73
N SER A 44 2.75 12.54 -4.01
CA SER A 44 1.91 11.90 -2.98
C SER A 44 2.42 10.52 -2.55
N TRP A 45 3.53 10.06 -3.11
CA TRP A 45 4.12 8.76 -2.83
C TRP A 45 5.47 8.92 -2.15
N ALA A 46 5.70 8.22 -1.04
CA ALA A 46 7.01 8.09 -0.43
C ALA A 46 7.94 7.29 -1.35
N VAL A 47 7.40 6.20 -1.91
CA VAL A 47 8.03 5.33 -2.90
C VAL A 47 7.02 5.01 -4.00
N ILE A 48 7.48 5.12 -5.24
CA ILE A 48 6.76 4.67 -6.42
C ILE A 48 7.82 4.30 -7.46
N PRO A 49 7.65 3.19 -8.21
CA PRO A 49 8.64 2.77 -9.20
C PRO A 49 8.88 3.87 -10.24
N LYS A 50 10.15 4.13 -10.57
CA LYS A 50 10.53 5.13 -11.58
C LYS A 50 10.10 4.71 -12.98
N GLU A 51 10.16 3.42 -13.24
CA GLU A 51 9.73 2.80 -14.48
C GLU A 51 8.48 1.99 -14.19
N MET A 52 7.46 2.15 -15.03
CA MET A 52 6.20 1.43 -14.89
C MET A 52 6.47 -0.07 -15.12
N PRO A 53 6.16 -0.94 -14.15
CA PRO A 53 6.34 -2.37 -14.32
C PRO A 53 5.54 -2.89 -15.50
N SER A 54 6.08 -3.89 -16.19
CA SER A 54 5.35 -4.52 -17.29
C SER A 54 4.07 -5.18 -16.77
N PRO A 55 2.99 -5.13 -17.57
CA PRO A 55 1.75 -5.80 -17.25
C PRO A 55 1.90 -7.33 -17.35
N VAL A 56 1.02 -8.06 -16.65
CA VAL A 56 1.08 -9.53 -16.58
C VAL A 56 0.93 -10.21 -17.95
N TRP A 57 0.15 -9.63 -18.86
CA TRP A 57 -0.05 -10.18 -20.21
C TRP A 57 1.17 -10.01 -21.14
N LYS A 58 2.20 -9.29 -20.71
CA LYS A 58 3.43 -9.09 -21.51
C LYS A 58 4.57 -9.96 -21.01
N ASP A 59 4.87 -9.89 -19.70
CA ASP A 59 6.05 -10.51 -19.11
C ASP A 59 5.71 -11.69 -18.18
N GLY A 60 4.43 -12.02 -18.03
CA GLY A 60 3.95 -13.13 -17.19
C GLY A 60 3.60 -12.70 -15.76
N TRP A 61 3.26 -13.69 -14.94
CA TRP A 61 2.86 -13.47 -13.54
C TRP A 61 3.97 -12.80 -12.74
N ALA A 62 3.58 -11.80 -11.94
CA ALA A 62 4.50 -11.07 -11.09
C ALA A 62 3.74 -10.37 -9.96
N VAL A 63 4.50 -9.94 -8.95
CA VAL A 63 3.98 -9.37 -7.69
C VAL A 63 4.35 -7.89 -7.61
N ASP A 64 3.49 -7.13 -6.95
CA ASP A 64 3.75 -5.79 -6.45
C ASP A 64 3.54 -5.76 -4.94
N VAL A 65 4.25 -4.85 -4.27
CA VAL A 65 4.12 -4.61 -2.84
C VAL A 65 3.50 -3.24 -2.62
N PHE A 66 2.37 -3.19 -1.92
CA PHE A 66 1.76 -1.95 -1.47
C PHE A 66 2.09 -1.76 0.02
N LEU A 67 2.95 -0.78 0.32
CA LEU A 67 3.56 -0.56 1.63
C LEU A 67 2.87 0.59 2.38
N VAL A 68 2.22 0.26 3.50
CA VAL A 68 1.63 1.22 4.43
C VAL A 68 2.53 1.36 5.66
N ASP A 69 3.29 2.45 5.70
CA ASP A 69 4.26 2.74 6.75
C ASP A 69 3.77 3.87 7.67
N SER A 70 3.91 3.71 8.98
CA SER A 70 3.67 4.73 10.00
C SER A 70 4.55 5.98 9.80
N ALA A 71 5.75 5.82 9.22
CA ALA A 71 6.61 6.95 8.89
C ALA A 71 6.02 7.86 7.81
N SER A 72 5.20 7.30 6.91
CA SER A 72 4.51 7.99 5.81
C SER A 72 3.30 8.83 6.23
N GLU A 73 2.91 8.75 7.50
CA GLU A 73 1.88 9.61 8.07
C GLU A 73 2.34 11.07 8.11
N LEU A 74 1.64 11.94 7.39
CA LEU A 74 1.90 13.37 7.36
C LEU A 74 1.14 14.09 8.48
N LYS A 75 1.92 14.68 9.38
CA LYS A 75 1.42 15.51 10.47
C LYS A 75 2.49 16.51 10.88
N GLY A 76 2.14 17.80 10.96
CA GLY A 76 3.09 18.85 11.28
C GLY A 76 2.43 20.06 11.92
N ARG A 77 3.20 20.85 12.68
CA ARG A 77 2.75 22.12 13.28
C ARG A 77 3.29 23.34 12.55
N SER A 78 4.20 23.12 11.59
CA SER A 78 4.76 24.13 10.71
C SER A 78 5.12 23.50 9.36
N GLY A 79 5.25 24.31 8.30
CA GLY A 79 5.69 23.82 6.99
C GLY A 79 7.09 23.19 7.04
N LYS A 80 7.98 23.67 7.92
CA LYS A 80 9.31 23.07 8.11
C LYS A 80 9.21 21.67 8.72
N ASP A 81 8.33 21.49 9.71
CA ASP A 81 8.12 20.17 10.33
C ASP A 81 7.51 19.19 9.34
N LEU A 82 6.53 19.65 8.56
CA LEU A 82 5.89 18.84 7.52
C LEU A 82 6.90 18.42 6.44
N ASN A 83 7.69 19.36 5.91
CA ASN A 83 8.72 19.05 4.92
C ASN A 83 9.75 18.05 5.46
N LYS A 84 10.16 18.20 6.72
CA LYS A 84 11.07 17.24 7.37
C LYS A 84 10.41 15.87 7.52
N LYS A 85 9.14 15.82 7.90
CA LYS A 85 8.38 14.58 8.04
C LYS A 85 8.24 13.87 6.69
N GLU A 86 7.92 14.61 5.63
CA GLU A 86 7.86 14.09 4.25
C GLU A 86 9.21 13.56 3.76
N GLN A 87 10.29 14.32 3.97
CA GLN A 87 11.65 13.86 3.62
C GLN A 87 12.02 12.58 4.37
N ASN A 88 11.74 12.51 5.67
CA ASN A 88 11.98 11.32 6.47
C ASN A 88 11.13 10.13 6.01
N ALA A 89 9.86 10.35 5.66
CA ALA A 89 8.98 9.32 5.11
C ALA A 89 9.54 8.74 3.80
N ARG A 90 10.01 9.60 2.89
CA ARG A 90 10.64 9.17 1.64
C ARG A 90 11.93 8.38 1.87
N LEU A 91 12.76 8.81 2.83
CA LEU A 91 13.98 8.08 3.18
C LEU A 91 13.64 6.72 3.80
N GLN A 92 12.72 6.68 4.76
CA GLN A 92 12.27 5.44 5.39
C GLN A 92 11.67 4.47 4.35
N GLY A 93 10.80 4.97 3.47
CA GLY A 93 10.23 4.18 2.39
C GLY A 93 11.29 3.57 1.49
N ARG A 94 12.32 4.32 1.09
CA ARG A 94 13.45 3.78 0.28
C ARG A 94 14.24 2.70 1.01
N MET A 95 14.46 2.87 2.31
CA MET A 95 15.16 1.87 3.13
C MET A 95 14.38 0.55 3.23
N LEU A 96 13.04 0.60 3.20
CA LEU A 96 12.19 -0.59 3.12
C LEU A 96 12.06 -1.12 1.70
N GLU A 97 12.03 -0.24 0.69
CA GLU A 97 12.02 -0.60 -0.73
C GLU A 97 13.23 -1.48 -1.08
N ASP A 98 14.44 -1.12 -0.63
CA ASP A 98 15.65 -1.90 -0.89
C ASP A 98 15.46 -3.38 -0.49
N GLY A 99 14.86 -3.63 0.68
CA GLY A 99 14.59 -4.98 1.18
C GLY A 99 13.38 -5.67 0.56
N LEU A 100 12.37 -4.93 0.10
CA LEU A 100 11.14 -5.49 -0.50
C LEU A 100 11.25 -5.67 -2.02
N SER A 101 12.19 -4.98 -2.66
CA SER A 101 12.38 -4.98 -4.11
C SER A 101 12.65 -6.35 -4.72
N ALA A 102 13.17 -7.29 -3.92
CA ALA A 102 13.37 -8.68 -4.33
C ALA A 102 12.04 -9.44 -4.54
N MET A 103 10.91 -8.98 -3.99
CA MET A 103 9.58 -9.50 -4.32
C MET A 103 9.02 -8.86 -5.60
N GLY A 104 9.16 -7.54 -5.70
CA GLY A 104 8.61 -6.77 -6.80
C GLY A 104 8.61 -5.26 -6.54
N PRO A 105 8.04 -4.49 -7.47
CA PRO A 105 7.93 -3.04 -7.36
C PRO A 105 7.14 -2.62 -6.10
N VAL A 106 7.63 -1.59 -5.41
CA VAL A 106 7.06 -1.12 -4.13
C VAL A 106 6.32 0.20 -4.33
N TYR A 107 5.10 0.29 -3.80
CA TYR A 107 4.25 1.46 -3.81
C TYR A 107 3.95 1.86 -2.37
N ALA A 108 4.48 3.00 -1.92
CA ALA A 108 4.30 3.49 -0.56
C ALA A 108 3.65 4.88 -0.57
N PRO A 109 2.34 5.02 -0.30
CA PRO A 109 1.69 6.33 -0.29
C PRO A 109 2.06 7.15 0.95
N LEU A 110 2.15 8.47 0.77
CA LEU A 110 2.03 9.41 1.87
C LEU A 110 0.54 9.57 2.19
N TYR A 111 0.18 9.80 3.46
CA TYR A 111 -1.21 9.99 3.86
C TYR A 111 -1.31 10.95 5.03
N ARG A 112 -2.40 11.71 5.10
CA ARG A 112 -2.62 12.66 6.20
C ARG A 112 -3.11 11.93 7.44
N ALA A 113 -2.59 12.30 8.61
CA ALA A 113 -2.96 11.65 9.88
C ALA A 113 -4.46 11.75 10.21
N ASP A 114 -5.10 12.85 9.81
CA ASP A 114 -6.52 13.14 10.04
C ASP A 114 -7.45 12.54 8.97
N ALA A 115 -6.90 12.05 7.86
CA ALA A 115 -7.65 11.49 6.74
C ALA A 115 -7.09 10.12 6.28
N LYS A 116 -6.46 9.36 7.20
CA LYS A 116 -5.76 8.11 6.90
C LYS A 116 -6.59 7.12 6.06
N GLY A 117 -7.84 6.90 6.43
CA GLY A 117 -8.74 5.99 5.70
C GLY A 117 -9.00 6.44 4.25
N ASP A 118 -9.34 7.71 4.06
CA ASP A 118 -9.65 8.28 2.74
C ASP A 118 -8.42 8.31 1.83
N ASP A 119 -7.29 8.72 2.39
CA ASP A 119 -6.02 8.88 1.68
C ASP A 119 -5.47 7.51 1.26
N LEU A 120 -5.42 6.52 2.16
CA LEU A 120 -4.91 5.18 1.85
C LEU A 120 -5.81 4.39 0.90
N SER A 121 -7.14 4.43 1.08
CA SER A 121 -8.08 3.79 0.15
C SER A 121 -8.01 4.40 -1.25
N ARG A 122 -7.92 5.74 -1.35
CA ARG A 122 -7.75 6.42 -2.64
C ARG A 122 -6.43 6.09 -3.30
N ALA A 123 -5.33 6.08 -2.54
CA ALA A 123 -4.02 5.68 -3.04
C ALA A 123 -4.06 4.25 -3.60
N PHE A 124 -4.68 3.33 -2.86
CA PHE A 124 -4.82 1.95 -3.26
C PHE A 124 -5.65 1.81 -4.55
N LEU A 125 -6.79 2.49 -4.66
CA LEU A 125 -7.61 2.50 -5.88
C LEU A 125 -6.87 3.06 -7.10
N ILE A 126 -6.10 4.15 -6.93
CA ILE A 126 -5.29 4.70 -8.02
C ILE A 126 -4.19 3.73 -8.42
N TYR A 127 -3.52 3.10 -7.45
CA TYR A 127 -2.55 2.03 -7.69
C TYR A 127 -3.15 0.87 -8.50
N LEU A 128 -4.31 0.35 -8.08
CA LEU A 128 -5.00 -0.73 -8.79
C LEU A 128 -5.33 -0.35 -10.24
N LYS A 129 -5.82 0.88 -10.45
CA LYS A 129 -6.27 1.35 -11.76
C LYS A 129 -5.12 1.69 -12.71
N GLN A 130 -4.04 2.28 -12.21
CA GLN A 130 -3.00 2.89 -13.06
C GLN A 130 -1.68 2.11 -13.09
N HIS A 131 -1.41 1.28 -12.08
CA HIS A 131 -0.07 0.73 -11.87
C HIS A 131 -0.05 -0.79 -11.78
N ASN A 132 -1.04 -1.40 -11.11
CA ASN A 132 -1.01 -2.82 -10.81
C ASN A 132 -1.07 -3.71 -12.07
N HIS A 133 -1.80 -3.31 -13.12
CA HIS A 133 -1.86 -4.02 -14.41
C HIS A 133 -2.07 -5.55 -14.31
N GLY A 134 -2.93 -5.99 -13.39
CA GLY A 134 -3.25 -7.41 -13.22
C GLY A 134 -2.24 -8.21 -12.38
N ARG A 135 -1.21 -7.55 -11.83
CA ARG A 135 -0.17 -8.18 -11.00
C ARG A 135 -0.75 -8.62 -9.65
N ALA A 136 -0.13 -9.62 -9.05
CA ALA A 136 -0.43 -10.05 -7.68
C ALA A 136 -0.05 -8.94 -6.69
N ILE A 137 -0.73 -8.89 -5.54
CA ILE A 137 -0.56 -7.78 -4.58
C ILE A 137 -0.27 -8.33 -3.21
N VAL A 138 0.80 -7.83 -2.61
CA VAL A 138 1.10 -8.03 -1.20
C VAL A 138 0.90 -6.71 -0.45
N LEU A 139 0.19 -6.74 0.67
CA LEU A 139 0.04 -5.58 1.55
C LEU A 139 1.04 -5.65 2.70
N ALA A 140 2.06 -4.81 2.62
CA ALA A 140 3.08 -4.67 3.66
C ALA A 140 2.71 -3.52 4.60
N ALA A 141 2.73 -3.74 5.92
CA ALA A 141 2.41 -2.69 6.88
C ALA A 141 3.09 -2.87 8.24
N ASP A 142 3.46 -1.74 8.86
CA ASP A 142 3.93 -1.65 10.25
C ASP A 142 2.90 -1.01 11.19
N THR A 143 1.72 -0.70 10.65
CA THR A 143 0.65 0.06 11.29
C THR A 143 -0.70 -0.54 10.91
N PRO A 144 -1.76 -0.35 11.72
CA PRO A 144 -3.10 -0.83 11.37
C PRO A 144 -3.56 -0.32 10.00
N LEU A 145 -4.13 -1.21 9.19
CA LEU A 145 -4.74 -0.86 7.92
C LEU A 145 -6.17 -0.36 8.15
N PRO A 146 -6.58 0.75 7.52
CA PRO A 146 -7.92 1.27 7.68
C PRO A 146 -8.95 0.33 7.01
N GLU A 147 -10.13 0.21 7.60
CA GLU A 147 -11.21 -0.64 7.07
C GLU A 147 -11.59 -0.25 5.62
N ALA A 148 -11.52 1.04 5.29
CA ALA A 148 -11.77 1.53 3.94
C ALA A 148 -10.82 0.91 2.90
N LEU A 149 -9.53 0.74 3.21
CA LEU A 149 -8.57 0.09 2.30
C LEU A 149 -8.86 -1.41 2.21
N LEU A 150 -9.10 -2.06 3.36
CA LEU A 150 -9.36 -3.49 3.42
C LEU A 150 -10.67 -3.88 2.71
N ALA A 151 -11.68 -3.01 2.74
CA ALA A 151 -12.94 -3.21 2.02
C ALA A 151 -12.75 -3.20 0.50
N GLU A 152 -11.81 -2.39 -0.03
CA GLU A 152 -11.54 -2.37 -1.47
C GLU A 152 -10.92 -3.69 -1.95
N LEU A 153 -10.17 -4.42 -1.12
CA LEU A 153 -9.66 -5.76 -1.46
C LEU A 153 -10.81 -6.75 -1.72
N GLN A 154 -11.85 -6.71 -0.89
CA GLN A 154 -12.97 -7.64 -0.94
C GLN A 154 -14.02 -7.27 -1.99
N ARG A 155 -13.92 -6.06 -2.55
CA ARG A 155 -14.91 -5.52 -3.47
C ARG A 155 -14.91 -6.23 -4.82
N ASP A 156 -13.75 -6.69 -5.25
CA ASP A 156 -13.55 -7.31 -6.57
C ASP A 156 -13.03 -8.75 -6.42
N PRO A 157 -13.82 -9.77 -6.85
CA PRO A 157 -13.39 -11.17 -6.80
C PRO A 157 -12.06 -11.42 -7.55
N ASN A 158 -11.81 -10.73 -8.66
CA ASN A 158 -10.56 -10.89 -9.41
C ASN A 158 -9.36 -10.33 -8.63
N LEU A 159 -9.57 -9.33 -7.80
CA LEU A 159 -8.56 -8.78 -6.91
C LEU A 159 -8.26 -9.74 -5.75
N VAL A 160 -9.30 -10.36 -5.18
CA VAL A 160 -9.16 -11.37 -4.10
C VAL A 160 -8.33 -12.56 -4.56
N GLU A 161 -8.52 -13.05 -5.79
CA GLU A 161 -7.74 -14.14 -6.38
C GLU A 161 -6.27 -13.78 -6.64
N ARG A 162 -5.96 -12.49 -6.70
CA ARG A 162 -4.61 -11.95 -6.94
C ARG A 162 -3.92 -11.45 -5.68
N PHE A 163 -4.61 -11.46 -4.55
CA PHE A 163 -4.04 -11.03 -3.29
C PHE A 163 -3.09 -12.11 -2.76
N GLY A 164 -1.87 -11.72 -2.37
CA GLY A 164 -0.81 -12.61 -1.91
C GLY A 164 -0.65 -12.65 -0.39
N GLY A 165 -1.48 -11.93 0.36
CA GLY A 165 -1.42 -11.88 1.82
C GLY A 165 -0.84 -10.58 2.39
N PHE A 166 -0.71 -10.58 3.71
CA PHE A 166 -0.25 -9.45 4.51
C PHE A 166 1.17 -9.66 5.00
N TYR A 167 1.96 -8.61 4.93
CA TYR A 167 3.33 -8.55 5.42
C TYR A 167 3.36 -7.63 6.63
N ARG A 168 3.51 -8.22 7.80
CA ARG A 168 3.57 -7.49 9.06
C ARG A 168 5.02 -7.13 9.36
N ILE A 169 5.34 -5.86 9.23
CA ILE A 169 6.72 -5.36 9.33
C ILE A 169 6.93 -4.72 10.70
N GLY A 170 7.99 -5.09 11.41
CA GLY A 170 8.35 -4.40 12.65
C GLY A 170 9.51 -5.03 13.38
N LYS A 171 10.00 -4.38 14.44
CA LYS A 171 11.05 -4.96 15.30
C LYS A 171 10.59 -6.24 15.99
N GLN A 172 9.30 -6.31 16.32
CA GLN A 172 8.62 -7.47 16.87
C GLN A 172 7.31 -7.62 16.08
N PRO A 173 7.34 -8.24 14.89
CA PRO A 173 6.21 -8.21 13.96
C PRO A 173 4.93 -8.74 14.59
N GLY A 174 4.96 -9.85 15.34
CA GLY A 174 3.77 -10.38 16.04
C GLY A 174 3.11 -9.44 17.07
N SER A 175 3.75 -8.32 17.46
CA SER A 175 3.16 -7.28 18.30
C SER A 175 2.47 -6.15 17.53
N VAL A 176 2.65 -6.10 16.20
CA VAL A 176 2.03 -5.11 15.33
C VAL A 176 0.60 -5.54 15.03
N THR A 177 -0.35 -4.64 15.31
CA THR A 177 -1.76 -4.86 14.94
C THR A 177 -2.00 -4.37 13.51
N LEU A 178 -2.57 -5.22 12.66
CA LEU A 178 -2.88 -4.88 11.26
C LEU A 178 -4.31 -4.37 11.05
N VAL A 179 -5.17 -4.45 12.07
CA VAL A 179 -6.58 -4.01 12.01
C VAL A 179 -6.83 -2.98 13.11
N GLU A 180 -7.58 -1.93 12.82
CA GLU A 180 -7.90 -0.89 13.81
C GLU A 180 -8.92 -1.35 14.86
N ASP A 181 -9.86 -2.22 14.46
CA ASP A 181 -10.86 -2.81 15.34
C ASP A 181 -10.29 -4.05 16.08
N PRO A 182 -10.16 -4.03 17.41
CA PRO A 182 -9.66 -5.16 18.18
C PRO A 182 -10.62 -6.36 18.21
N ALA A 183 -11.88 -6.19 17.80
CA ALA A 183 -12.85 -7.29 17.69
C ALA A 183 -12.70 -8.10 16.39
N ARG A 184 -11.93 -7.59 15.43
CA ARG A 184 -11.66 -8.25 14.15
C ARG A 184 -10.23 -8.72 14.08
N THR A 185 -10.02 -9.76 13.30
CA THR A 185 -8.70 -10.28 13.01
C THR A 185 -8.41 -10.10 11.52
N ILE A 186 -7.13 -9.91 11.16
CA ILE A 186 -6.75 -9.64 9.76
C ILE A 186 -7.07 -10.84 8.85
N GLU A 187 -7.16 -12.04 9.43
CA GLU A 187 -7.54 -13.29 8.79
C GLU A 187 -8.95 -13.23 8.19
N ALA A 188 -9.81 -12.32 8.66
CA ALA A 188 -11.12 -12.08 8.06
C ALA A 188 -11.02 -11.60 6.60
N TYR A 189 -9.93 -10.91 6.24
CA TYR A 189 -9.69 -10.33 4.91
C TYR A 189 -8.90 -11.25 3.98
N CYS A 190 -8.49 -12.42 4.45
CA CYS A 190 -7.74 -13.37 3.66
C CYS A 190 -8.64 -14.14 2.68
N PRO A 191 -8.21 -14.35 1.43
CA PRO A 191 -8.83 -15.28 0.51
C PRO A 191 -8.86 -16.69 1.09
N ALA A 192 -9.90 -17.47 0.75
CA ALA A 192 -10.06 -18.83 1.28
C ALA A 192 -8.84 -19.73 0.97
N HIS A 193 -8.31 -19.65 -0.25
CA HIS A 193 -7.15 -20.42 -0.69
C HIS A 193 -5.88 -20.13 0.14
N ILE A 194 -5.73 -18.91 0.68
CA ILE A 194 -4.59 -18.55 1.54
C ILE A 194 -4.83 -18.99 2.99
N LYS A 195 -6.07 -18.90 3.48
CA LYS A 195 -6.40 -19.34 4.85
C LYS A 195 -6.11 -20.83 5.05
N GLU A 196 -6.39 -21.65 4.05
CA GLU A 196 -6.15 -23.10 4.10
C GLU A 196 -4.66 -23.45 4.19
N ALA A 197 -3.77 -22.57 3.72
CA ALA A 197 -2.33 -22.74 3.78
C ALA A 197 -1.69 -22.19 5.07
N ASP A 198 -2.44 -21.50 5.93
CA ASP A 198 -1.96 -20.80 7.16
C ASP A 198 -0.84 -19.77 6.89
N THR A 199 -0.85 -19.16 5.72
CA THR A 199 0.19 -18.22 5.24
C THR A 199 -0.34 -16.82 4.98
N CYS A 200 -1.52 -16.45 5.52
CA CYS A 200 -2.07 -15.15 5.17
C CYS A 200 -1.29 -13.96 5.75
N VAL A 201 -0.60 -14.16 6.87
CA VAL A 201 0.18 -13.11 7.52
C VAL A 201 1.62 -13.59 7.66
N HIS A 202 2.52 -12.87 7.02
CA HIS A 202 3.96 -13.09 7.11
C HIS A 202 4.60 -12.05 8.00
N ASP A 203 5.30 -12.51 9.02
CA ASP A 203 5.98 -11.67 9.99
C ASP A 203 7.40 -11.36 9.54
N ILE A 204 7.67 -10.09 9.26
CA ILE A 204 8.96 -9.61 8.78
C ILE A 204 9.62 -8.71 9.83
N THR A 205 10.82 -9.09 10.24
CA THR A 205 11.55 -8.37 11.28
C THR A 205 12.30 -7.18 10.70
N THR A 206 12.34 -6.06 11.43
CA THR A 206 13.18 -4.91 11.07
C THR A 206 14.26 -4.64 12.10
N ILE A 207 15.40 -4.17 11.62
CA ILE A 207 16.48 -3.59 12.43
C ILE A 207 16.63 -2.11 12.10
N HIS A 208 17.21 -1.34 13.02
CA HIS A 208 17.50 0.07 12.76
C HIS A 208 18.90 0.23 12.19
N ARG A 209 19.02 0.89 11.04
CA ARG A 209 20.29 1.32 10.44
C ARG A 209 20.20 2.80 10.12
N GLY A 210 21.14 3.60 10.61
CA GLY A 210 21.18 5.04 10.35
C GLY A 210 19.94 5.81 10.84
N GLY A 211 19.20 5.30 11.81
CA GLY A 211 17.96 5.92 12.31
C GLY A 211 16.70 5.55 11.52
N PHE A 212 16.80 4.67 10.53
CA PHE A 212 15.69 4.15 9.74
C PHE A 212 15.51 2.66 9.98
N ALA A 213 14.27 2.19 9.87
CA ALA A 213 14.00 0.76 9.88
C ALA A 213 14.36 0.16 8.51
N VAL A 214 15.10 -0.94 8.52
CA VAL A 214 15.39 -1.76 7.34
C VAL A 214 15.00 -3.20 7.67
N LEU A 215 14.69 -4.01 6.66
CA LEU A 215 14.45 -5.44 6.90
C LEU A 215 15.72 -6.07 7.50
N ALA A 216 15.55 -6.91 8.54
CA ALA A 216 16.67 -7.61 9.17
C ALA A 216 17.25 -8.62 8.18
N PRO A 217 18.56 -8.83 8.02
CA PRO A 217 19.12 -9.67 6.94
C PRO A 217 18.57 -11.10 6.85
N ASP A 218 18.13 -11.66 7.98
CA ASP A 218 17.50 -12.97 8.14
C ASP A 218 16.01 -13.00 7.79
N THR A 219 15.39 -11.84 7.62
CA THR A 219 13.98 -11.65 7.19
C THR A 219 13.86 -10.73 5.97
N ALA A 220 14.98 -10.12 5.58
CA ALA A 220 15.15 -9.44 4.33
C ALA A 220 14.95 -10.49 3.27
N VAL A 221 14.36 -10.05 2.18
CA VAL A 221 13.96 -10.87 1.05
C VAL A 221 15.21 -11.26 0.23
N GLU A 222 16.32 -11.61 0.90
CA GLU A 222 17.62 -11.92 0.33
C GLU A 222 17.90 -13.43 0.44
N ASP A 223 17.35 -14.15 -0.53
CA ASP A 223 17.70 -15.51 -0.99
C ASP A 223 17.32 -16.72 -0.11
N THR A 224 16.84 -17.78 -0.77
CA THR A 224 16.12 -19.00 -0.32
C THR A 224 14.67 -18.82 0.16
N ASP A 225 14.38 -18.13 1.26
CA ASP A 225 12.99 -17.98 1.76
C ASP A 225 12.10 -17.23 0.75
N THR A 226 12.65 -16.28 -0.01
CA THR A 226 11.88 -15.60 -1.05
C THR A 226 11.60 -16.46 -2.26
N THR A 227 12.54 -17.33 -2.66
CA THR A 227 12.31 -18.18 -3.82
C THR A 227 11.20 -19.18 -3.52
N GLU A 228 11.23 -19.76 -2.33
CA GLU A 228 10.17 -20.66 -1.85
C GLU A 228 8.83 -19.92 -1.70
N PHE A 229 8.84 -18.71 -1.14
CA PHE A 229 7.63 -17.92 -1.00
C PHE A 229 7.09 -17.40 -2.34
N MET A 230 7.93 -16.94 -3.26
CA MET A 230 7.50 -16.51 -4.60
C MET A 230 7.02 -17.71 -5.43
N ALA A 231 7.63 -18.88 -5.25
CA ALA A 231 7.12 -20.12 -5.83
C ALA A 231 5.78 -20.51 -5.20
N TRP A 232 5.61 -20.31 -3.89
CA TRP A 232 4.34 -20.51 -3.20
C TRP A 232 3.28 -19.54 -3.71
N LEU A 233 3.57 -18.24 -3.80
CA LEU A 233 2.67 -17.23 -4.37
C LEU A 233 2.30 -17.57 -5.81
N ALA A 234 3.26 -17.95 -6.66
CA ALA A 234 2.98 -18.36 -8.03
C ALA A 234 2.07 -19.60 -8.12
N THR A 235 2.06 -20.44 -7.08
CA THR A 235 1.23 -21.65 -7.00
C THR A 235 -0.16 -21.38 -6.42
N ASN A 236 -0.28 -20.39 -5.53
CA ASN A 236 -1.50 -20.14 -4.74
C ASN A 236 -2.24 -18.87 -5.14
N VAL A 237 -1.58 -17.94 -5.83
CA VAL A 237 -2.18 -16.70 -6.33
C VAL A 237 -2.45 -16.84 -7.81
N SER A 238 -3.68 -16.52 -8.22
CA SER A 238 -4.10 -16.73 -9.60
C SER A 238 -3.23 -15.92 -10.55
N PRO A 239 -2.75 -16.54 -11.65
CA PRO A 239 -2.11 -15.82 -12.75
C PRO A 239 -3.09 -15.01 -13.59
N ALA A 240 -4.38 -14.96 -13.22
CA ALA A 240 -5.46 -14.36 -14.00
C ALA A 240 -5.16 -12.89 -14.35
N ALA A 241 -4.64 -12.75 -15.57
CA ALA A 241 -4.35 -11.52 -16.27
C ALA A 241 -5.59 -11.01 -17.03
N GLU A 242 -6.78 -11.11 -16.44
CA GLU A 242 -7.90 -10.37 -16.99
C GLU A 242 -7.83 -8.94 -16.43
N PRO A 243 -7.56 -7.93 -17.29
CA PRO A 243 -7.49 -6.56 -16.84
C PRO A 243 -8.82 -6.18 -16.18
N LEU A 244 -8.75 -5.45 -15.07
CA LEU A 244 -9.91 -4.79 -14.45
C LEU A 244 -10.36 -3.63 -15.35
N GLY A 245 -10.81 -3.96 -16.56
CA GLY A 245 -11.34 -3.05 -17.55
C GLY A 245 -12.77 -3.47 -17.84
N ASP A 246 -13.69 -2.50 -17.79
CA ASP A 246 -15.04 -2.63 -18.31
C ASP A 246 -15.01 -3.42 -19.61
N ILE A 247 -15.60 -4.61 -19.58
CA ILE A 247 -15.88 -5.34 -20.81
C ILE A 247 -16.90 -4.45 -21.52
N GLU A 248 -16.48 -3.65 -22.49
CA GLU A 248 -17.37 -3.35 -23.61
C GLU A 248 -17.85 -4.71 -24.08
N GLU A 249 -19.14 -5.00 -23.87
CA GLU A 249 -19.77 -6.17 -24.43
C GLU A 249 -19.48 -6.15 -25.94
N VAL A 250 -18.52 -6.95 -26.37
CA VAL A 250 -18.33 -7.21 -27.78
C VAL A 250 -19.53 -8.06 -28.15
N GLU A 251 -20.61 -7.41 -28.60
CA GLU A 251 -21.71 -8.08 -29.27
C GLU A 251 -21.10 -8.81 -30.46
N ILE A 252 -20.92 -10.12 -30.33
CA ILE A 252 -20.52 -10.98 -31.44
C ILE A 252 -21.74 -11.03 -32.36
N VAL A 253 -21.82 -10.07 -33.28
CA VAL A 253 -22.77 -10.14 -34.38
C VAL A 253 -22.28 -11.30 -35.27
N ASP A 254 -23.01 -12.41 -35.24
CA ASP A 254 -22.84 -13.52 -36.16
C ASP A 254 -23.10 -12.99 -37.58
N ILE A 255 -22.04 -12.54 -38.28
CA ILE A 255 -22.13 -12.11 -39.67
C ILE A 255 -22.30 -13.38 -40.51
N ARG A 256 -23.54 -13.84 -40.61
CA ARG A 256 -23.93 -14.85 -41.60
C ARG A 256 -23.68 -14.27 -42.98
N ARG A 257 -23.00 -15.05 -43.84
CA ARG A 257 -22.70 -14.66 -45.21
C ARG A 257 -24.02 -14.31 -45.93
N PRO A 258 -24.04 -13.25 -46.76
CA PRO A 258 -25.20 -12.94 -47.59
C PRO A 258 -25.51 -14.14 -48.50
N GLY A 259 -26.62 -14.85 -48.24
CA GLY A 259 -27.04 -15.99 -49.05
C GLY A 259 -27.67 -17.19 -48.31
N ASP A 260 -27.54 -17.28 -46.98
CA ASP A 260 -28.01 -18.46 -46.23
C ASP A 260 -29.45 -18.35 -45.67
N THR A 261 -30.22 -17.32 -46.03
CA THR A 261 -31.64 -17.20 -45.66
C THR A 261 -32.58 -17.76 -46.74
N ASP A 262 -32.39 -19.02 -47.13
CA ASP A 262 -33.32 -19.68 -48.05
C ASP A 262 -33.74 -21.07 -47.50
N GLU A 263 -34.61 -21.06 -46.48
CA GLU A 263 -35.34 -22.24 -46.00
C GLU A 263 -36.20 -22.90 -47.11
N ARG A 264 -36.34 -22.26 -48.27
CA ARG A 264 -37.04 -22.82 -49.44
C ARG A 264 -36.22 -23.83 -50.24
N ARG A 265 -34.90 -23.93 -50.07
CA ARG A 265 -34.08 -24.87 -50.86
C ARG A 265 -33.97 -26.28 -50.27
N ALA A 266 -34.17 -26.44 -48.96
CA ALA A 266 -34.14 -27.75 -48.31
C ALA A 266 -35.36 -28.63 -48.64
N LYS A 267 -36.50 -28.04 -49.03
CA LYS A 267 -37.72 -28.80 -49.35
C LYS A 267 -37.81 -29.34 -50.78
N LYS A 268 -36.93 -28.93 -51.70
CA LYS A 268 -37.00 -29.33 -53.11
C LYS A 268 -36.05 -30.47 -53.51
N LYS A 269 -35.28 -31.02 -52.57
CA LYS A 269 -34.33 -32.12 -52.85
C LYS A 269 -34.81 -33.52 -52.42
N ASN A 270 -36.03 -33.63 -51.88
CA ASN A 270 -36.66 -34.90 -51.47
C ASN A 270 -37.97 -35.20 -52.23
N ARG A 271 -38.17 -34.61 -53.40
CA ARG A 271 -39.24 -35.00 -54.33
C ARG A 271 -38.70 -34.80 -55.74
N ASP A 272 -38.00 -35.83 -56.21
CA ASP A 272 -38.10 -36.46 -57.54
C ASP A 272 -36.90 -37.38 -57.75
#